data_AF-X1Q7P7-F1
#
_entry.id   AF-X1Q7P7-F1
#
_cell.length_a   1.000
_cell.length_b   1.000
_cell.length_c   1.000
_cell.angle_alpha   90.00
_cell.angle_beta   90.00
_cell.angle_gamma   90.00
#
_symmetry.space_group_name_H-M   'P 1'
#
loop_
_entity.id
_entity.type
_entity.pdbx_description
1 polymer ?
#
loop_
_entity_poly.entity_id
_entity_poly.type
_entity_poly.pdbx_seq_one_letter_code
_entity_poly.pdbx_strand_id
1 'polypeptide(L)'
;MRRGCISLGEVQCDECHRTIPHPERYLAIDEKDGVEDEEGETYRYCVECCLKKGYACYKTEKGERILTFFGKQKAGSLECE
;
A
#
# COMPACT_ATOMS: atom_id res chain seq x y z
N MET A 1 -8.24 0.21 8.96
CA MET A 1 -7.55 -1.11 8.85
C MET A 1 -6.78 -1.21 7.53
N ARG A 2 -5.62 -1.88 7.49
CA ARG A 2 -4.87 -2.14 6.24
C ARG A 2 -5.09 -3.57 5.74
N ARG A 3 -5.33 -3.75 4.44
CA ARG A 3 -5.53 -5.05 3.80
C ARG A 3 -4.73 -5.11 2.50
N GLY A 4 -3.81 -6.06 2.41
CA GLY A 4 -3.17 -6.41 1.15
C GLY A 4 -4.12 -7.26 0.31
N CYS A 5 -4.40 -6.83 -0.92
CA CYS A 5 -5.35 -7.49 -1.81
C CYS A 5 -4.71 -7.78 -3.18
N ILE A 6 -5.30 -8.71 -3.94
CA ILE A 6 -4.95 -8.99 -5.34
C ILE A 6 -6.12 -8.51 -6.20
N SER A 7 -5.83 -7.72 -7.23
CA SER A 7 -6.84 -7.23 -8.15
C SER A 7 -7.34 -8.34 -9.07
N LEU A 8 -8.63 -8.29 -9.40
CA LEU A 8 -9.25 -9.08 -10.46
C LEU A 8 -9.29 -8.33 -11.81
N GLY A 9 -8.67 -7.14 -11.88
CA GLY A 9 -8.59 -6.31 -13.09
C GLY A 9 -9.58 -5.14 -13.12
N GLU A 10 -10.43 -5.01 -12.10
CA GLU A 10 -11.50 -4.01 -12.03
C GLU A 10 -11.24 -2.92 -10.98
N VAL A 11 -10.17 -3.05 -10.20
CA VAL A 11 -9.85 -2.12 -9.12
C VAL A 11 -9.14 -0.89 -9.69
N GLN A 12 -9.59 0.31 -9.34
CA GLN A 12 -8.92 1.56 -9.68
C GLN A 12 -8.15 2.10 -8.47
N CYS A 13 -6.94 2.62 -8.70
CA CYS A 13 -6.19 3.33 -7.68
C CYS A 13 -6.82 4.71 -7.43
N ASP A 14 -7.11 5.05 -6.18
CA ASP A 14 -7.76 6.31 -5.83
C ASP A 14 -6.84 7.54 -5.97
N GLU A 15 -5.51 7.34 -6.02
CA GLU A 15 -4.54 8.44 -6.19
C GLU A 15 -4.13 8.69 -7.64
N CYS A 16 -3.75 7.64 -8.38
CA CYS A 16 -3.31 7.81 -9.77
C CYS A 16 -4.40 7.48 -10.80
N HIS A 17 -5.59 7.07 -10.35
CA HIS A 17 -6.74 6.69 -11.18
C HIS A 17 -6.46 5.60 -12.23
N ARG A 18 -5.33 4.90 -12.11
CA ARG A 18 -5.00 3.76 -12.98
C ARG A 18 -5.81 2.53 -12.56
N THR A 19 -6.31 1.79 -13.53
CA THR A 19 -6.85 0.45 -13.31
C THR A 19 -5.73 -0.53 -12.99
N ILE A 20 -5.85 -1.21 -11.85
CA ILE A 20 -4.91 -2.21 -11.35
C ILE A 20 -5.26 -3.54 -12.03
N PRO A 21 -4.42 -4.05 -12.94
CA PRO A 21 -4.71 -5.25 -13.70
C PRO A 21 -4.67 -6.51 -12.82
N HIS A 22 -5.31 -7.60 -13.27
CA HIS A 22 -5.09 -8.92 -12.66
C HIS A 22 -3.73 -9.49 -13.09
N PRO A 23 -2.94 -10.14 -12.20
CA PRO A 23 -3.10 -10.33 -10.76
C PRO A 23 -2.23 -9.38 -9.93
N GLU A 24 -2.26 -8.07 -10.21
CA GLU A 24 -1.44 -7.09 -9.49
C GLU A 24 -1.94 -6.87 -8.06
N ARG A 25 -1.01 -6.65 -7.13
CA ARG A 25 -1.32 -6.39 -5.71
C ARG A 25 -1.68 -4.93 -5.48
N TYR A 26 -2.53 -4.68 -4.50
CA TYR A 26 -2.88 -3.33 -4.06
C TYR A 26 -3.14 -3.30 -2.56
N LEU A 27 -3.12 -2.10 -1.98
CA LEU A 27 -3.46 -1.87 -0.57
C LEU A 27 -4.85 -1.26 -0.49
N ALA A 28 -5.73 -1.86 0.31
CA ALA A 28 -6.93 -1.20 0.81
C ALA A 28 -6.65 -0.68 2.22
N ILE A 29 -6.87 0.61 2.45
CA ILE A 29 -6.60 1.29 3.71
C ILE A 29 -7.72 2.27 4.01
N ASP A 30 -8.18 2.28 5.26
CA ASP A 30 -9.13 3.30 5.72
C ASP A 30 -8.36 4.57 6.09
N GLU A 31 -8.68 5.68 5.45
CA GLU A 31 -8.03 6.99 5.65
C GLU A 31 -9.04 8.11 5.86
N LYS A 32 -8.64 9.09 6.67
CA LYS A 32 -9.31 10.35 6.89
C LYS A 32 -8.28 11.47 6.84
N ASP A 33 -8.50 12.47 5.99
CA ASP A 33 -7.57 13.59 5.78
C ASP A 33 -6.13 13.16 5.45
N GLY A 34 -5.97 12.04 4.72
CA GLY A 34 -4.66 11.51 4.30
C GLY A 34 -3.87 10.80 5.41
N VAL A 35 -4.52 10.50 6.54
CA VAL A 35 -3.96 9.71 7.64
C VAL A 35 -4.81 8.46 7.81
N GLU A 36 -4.16 7.34 8.09
CA GLU A 36 -4.89 6.10 8.40
C GLU A 36 -5.78 6.28 9.64
N ASP A 37 -7.08 6.11 9.44
CA ASP A 37 -8.10 6.27 10.46
C ASP A 37 -9.16 5.17 10.29
N GLU A 38 -9.52 4.50 11.37
CA GLU A 38 -10.48 3.38 11.31
C GLU A 38 -11.91 3.83 11.05
N GLU A 39 -12.22 5.11 11.31
CA GLU A 39 -13.49 5.75 10.96
C GLU A 39 -13.40 6.49 9.61
N GLY A 40 -12.29 6.30 8.89
CA GLY A 40 -12.06 6.87 7.56
C GLY A 40 -12.78 6.13 6.44
N GLU A 41 -12.66 6.68 5.23
CA GLU A 41 -13.14 6.01 4.02
C GLU A 41 -12.09 5.02 3.51
N THR A 42 -12.53 3.92 2.89
CA THR A 42 -11.60 2.94 2.33
C THR A 42 -11.03 3.42 1.00
N TYR A 43 -9.74 3.72 0.97
CA TYR A 43 -8.95 4.01 -0.22
C TYR A 43 -8.22 2.77 -0.73
N ARG A 44 -8.03 2.70 -2.04
CA ARG A 44 -7.33 1.62 -2.74
C ARG A 44 -6.13 2.21 -3.48
N TYR A 45 -4.94 1.73 -3.14
CA TYR A 45 -3.71 2.21 -3.75
C TYR A 45 -2.95 1.09 -4.46
N CYS A 46 -2.49 1.36 -5.67
CA CYS A 46 -1.54 0.50 -6.35
C CYS A 46 -0.19 0.48 -5.60
N VAL A 47 0.65 -0.51 -5.90
CA VAL A 47 1.98 -0.65 -5.28
C VAL A 47 2.81 0.62 -5.40
N GLU A 48 2.78 1.28 -6.56
CA GLU A 48 3.55 2.51 -6.80
C GLU A 48 3.12 3.66 -5.88
N CYS A 49 1.82 3.89 -5.71
CA CYS A 49 1.29 4.91 -4.81
C CYS A 49 1.57 4.55 -3.34
N CYS A 50 1.49 3.26 -2.98
CA CYS A 50 1.86 2.80 -1.64
C CYS A 50 3.31 3.10 -1.30
N LEU A 51 4.23 2.91 -2.25
CA LEU A 51 5.65 3.21 -2.08
C LEU A 51 5.88 4.72 -1.91
N LYS A 52 5.21 5.55 -2.72
CA LYS A 52 5.32 7.02 -2.64
C LYS A 52 4.78 7.59 -1.33
N LYS A 53 3.67 7.05 -0.82
CA LYS A 53 3.07 7.45 0.45
C LYS A 53 3.79 6.88 1.69
N GLY A 54 4.71 5.94 1.50
CA GLY A 54 5.38 5.25 2.62
C GLY A 54 4.52 4.18 3.30
N TYR A 55 3.43 3.73 2.65
CA TYR A 55 2.63 2.61 3.13
C TYR A 55 3.24 1.24 2.83
N ALA A 56 4.13 1.19 1.84
CA ALA A 56 4.89 -0.01 1.51
C ALA A 56 6.37 0.33 1.28
N CYS A 57 7.23 -0.66 1.44
CA CYS A 57 8.61 -0.62 0.94
C CYS A 57 9.00 -1.97 0.33
N TYR A 58 10.04 -1.97 -0.49
CA TYR A 58 10.78 -3.19 -0.80
C TYR A 58 11.89 -3.38 0.22
N LYS A 59 12.00 -4.61 0.75
CA LYS A 59 13.16 -5.04 1.53
C LYS A 59 13.82 -6.21 0.83
N THR A 60 15.13 -6.28 0.93
CA THR A 60 15.88 -7.45 0.48
C THR A 60 16.05 -8.39 1.66
N GLU A 61 15.37 -9.54 1.65
CA GLU A 61 15.58 -10.61 2.63
C GLU A 61 16.12 -11.83 1.92
N LYS A 62 17.24 -12.37 2.40
CA LYS A 62 17.89 -13.56 1.83
C LYS A 62 18.13 -13.50 0.31
N GLY A 63 18.35 -12.29 -0.22
CA GLY A 63 18.61 -12.05 -1.65
C GLY A 63 17.35 -11.84 -2.51
N GLU A 64 16.15 -11.91 -1.92
CA GLU A 64 14.88 -11.67 -2.63
C GLU A 64 14.28 -10.31 -2.25
N ARG A 65 13.72 -9.60 -3.24
CA ARG A 65 13.01 -8.33 -3.01
C ARG A 65 11.57 -8.61 -2.58
N ILE A 66 11.27 -8.37 -1.31
CA ILE A 66 9.96 -8.58 -0.71
C ILE A 66 9.27 -7.23 -0.55
N LEU A 67 8.06 -7.10 -1.12
CA LEU A 67 7.18 -5.95 -0.86
C LEU A 67 6.51 -6.14 0.51
N THR A 68 6.78 -5.24 1.45
CA THR A 68 6.19 -5.23 2.79
C THR A 68 5.28 -4.02 2.94
N PHE A 69 4.01 -4.25 3.31
CA PHE A 69 3.12 -3.18 3.76
C PHE A 69 3.31 -2.97 5.26
N PHE A 70 3.61 -1.74 5.68
CA PHE A 70 3.72 -1.43 7.11
C PHE A 70 2.34 -1.25 7.73
N GLY A 71 2.23 -1.44 9.04
CA GLY A 71 1.11 -0.93 9.84
C GLY A 71 1.55 0.29 10.66
N LYS A 72 0.65 0.86 11.47
CA LYS A 72 0.98 1.88 12.49
C LYS A 72 1.99 1.36 13.53
N GLN A 73 3.26 1.22 13.18
CA GLN A 73 4.36 1.15 14.14
C GLN A 73 5.54 1.96 13.62
N LYS A 74 5.72 3.10 14.30
CA LYS A 74 6.90 3.98 14.37
C LYS A 74 7.81 3.97 13.13
N ALA A 75 7.73 5.07 12.38
CA ALA A 75 8.74 5.54 11.44
C ALA A 75 10.08 5.85 12.16
N GLY A 76 10.69 4.85 12.79
CA GLY A 76 11.85 5.02 13.67
C GLY A 76 13.05 4.14 13.35
N SER A 77 12.97 3.18 12.43
CA SER A 77 14.12 2.29 12.16
C SER A 77 13.91 1.42 10.93
N LEU A 78 13.66 2.02 9.77
CA LEU A 78 13.82 1.32 8.51
C LEU A 78 14.14 2.30 7.39
N GLU A 79 15.42 2.64 7.34
CA GLU A 79 16.05 3.19 6.15
C GLU A 79 15.75 2.22 4.99
N CYS A 80 14.94 2.68 4.05
CA CYS A 80 14.82 2.06 2.76
C CYS A 80 15.98 2.60 1.94
N GLU A 81 17.12 1.90 1.98
CA GLU A 81 18.20 2.06 1.01
C GLU A 81 17.75 1.64 -0.40
#